data_AF-A0A3C0T1G2-F1
#
_entry.id   AF-A0A3C0T1G2-F1
#
_cell.length_a   1.000
_cell.length_b   1.000
_cell.length_c   1.000
_cell.angle_alpha   90.00
_cell.angle_beta   90.00
_cell.angle_gamma   90.00
#
_symmetry.space_group_name_H-M   'P 1'
#
loop_
_entity.id
_entity.type
_entity.pdbx_description
1 polymer ?
#
loop_
_entity_poly.entity_id
_entity_poly.type
_entity_poly.pdbx_seq_one_letter_code
_entity_poly.pdbx_strand_id
1 'polypeptide(L)'
;MSSPIIGGLNEKSLHRQLKEHYSTPESLVEEKVAGYVIDVVNPDELIEIQTSNFSGIKKKLAALLLEHRVRIIYPIAAETTISVYNRDNSLRSRRRSPKRENISSAASELLYIADLLPHPGLSVELPVIRQEEIRYDDGKGSWRRRGVSIEDRLLVEIIESRLFSDTRGYLELLPPDLPSPFGNRELAAALSGINKGGRTRLAGQITWLLRKLELITVTGKAGKRMLFEISAY
;
A
#
# COMPACT_ATOMS: atom_id res chain seq x y z
N MET A 1 -21.78 24.15 0.27
CA MET A 1 -20.70 23.27 -0.22
C MET A 1 -19.41 23.96 0.13
N SER A 2 -18.69 23.47 1.14
CA SER A 2 -17.46 24.12 1.61
C SER A 2 -16.34 23.80 0.62
N SER A 3 -15.73 24.83 0.03
CA SER A 3 -14.50 24.68 -0.75
C SER A 3 -13.45 23.98 0.11
N PRO A 4 -12.76 22.94 -0.40
CA PRO A 4 -11.69 22.33 0.37
C PRO A 4 -10.64 23.39 0.66
N ILE A 5 -10.32 23.58 1.93
CA ILE A 5 -9.18 24.38 2.37
C ILE A 5 -7.93 23.64 1.86
N ILE A 6 -7.48 24.02 0.66
CA ILE A 6 -6.25 23.53 0.05
C ILE A 6 -5.17 24.54 0.41
N GLY A 7 -4.22 24.10 1.24
CA GLY A 7 -3.02 24.84 1.56
C GLY A 7 -2.84 25.09 3.05
N GLY A 8 -1.94 24.32 3.66
CA GLY A 8 -1.37 24.61 4.98
C GLY A 8 -1.33 23.42 5.91
N LEU A 9 -0.37 22.51 5.68
CA LEU A 9 0.35 21.65 6.64
C LEU A 9 1.14 20.62 5.80
N ASN A 10 2.35 20.23 6.22
CA ASN A 10 3.25 19.35 5.45
C ASN A 10 2.67 17.94 5.16
N GLU A 11 1.61 17.57 5.86
CA GLU A 11 0.90 16.30 5.75
C GLU A 11 -0.14 16.32 4.62
N LYS A 12 -0.19 15.24 3.83
CA LYS A 12 -1.17 15.08 2.74
C LYS A 12 -2.52 14.66 3.30
N SER A 13 -3.61 15.12 2.67
CA SER A 13 -4.97 14.93 3.20
C SER A 13 -5.36 13.47 3.39
N LEU A 14 -4.93 12.56 2.49
CA LEU A 14 -5.19 11.13 2.63
C LEU A 14 -4.58 10.55 3.92
N HIS A 15 -3.36 10.97 4.27
CA HIS A 15 -2.71 10.49 5.49
C HIS A 15 -3.46 11.00 6.72
N ARG A 16 -3.78 12.30 6.76
CA ARG A 16 -4.60 12.91 7.83
C ARG A 16 -5.96 12.23 7.99
N GLN A 17 -6.69 12.01 6.89
CA GLN A 17 -8.03 11.39 6.92
C GLN A 17 -7.99 9.93 7.40
N LEU A 18 -6.95 9.18 7.03
CA LEU A 18 -6.73 7.85 7.60
C LEU A 18 -6.37 7.94 9.08
N LYS A 19 -5.54 8.92 9.49
CA LYS A 19 -5.16 9.13 10.89
C LYS A 19 -6.38 9.39 11.76
N GLU A 20 -7.26 10.28 11.31
CA GLU A 20 -8.55 10.53 11.93
C GLU A 20 -9.41 9.26 11.99
N HIS A 21 -9.46 8.47 10.92
CA HIS A 21 -10.26 7.24 10.87
C HIS A 21 -9.78 6.15 11.85
N TYR A 22 -8.45 5.99 12.01
CA TYR A 22 -7.86 4.98 12.89
C TYR A 22 -7.64 5.46 14.33
N SER A 23 -7.97 6.73 14.63
CA SER A 23 -7.93 7.27 15.98
C SER A 23 -9.22 6.98 16.73
N THR A 24 -9.09 6.76 18.03
CA THR A 24 -10.18 6.65 19.00
C THR A 24 -10.12 7.84 19.97
N PRO A 25 -11.15 8.07 20.80
CA PRO A 25 -11.10 9.11 21.83
C PRO A 25 -9.95 8.97 22.83
N GLU A 26 -9.40 7.76 22.99
CA GLU A 26 -8.29 7.45 23.90
C GLU A 26 -6.92 7.53 23.22
N SER A 27 -6.90 7.71 21.89
CA SER A 27 -5.67 7.73 21.12
C SER A 27 -4.89 9.03 21.34
N LEU A 28 -3.58 8.92 21.43
CA LEU A 28 -2.66 10.06 21.25
C LEU A 28 -2.22 10.10 19.79
N VAL A 29 -2.11 11.30 19.23
CA VAL A 29 -1.82 11.50 17.80
C VAL A 29 -0.51 12.26 17.67
N GLU A 30 0.37 11.83 16.76
CA GLU A 30 1.71 12.43 16.57
C GLU A 30 2.59 12.43 17.84
N GLU A 31 2.44 11.41 18.68
CA GLU A 31 3.16 11.30 19.96
C GLU A 31 4.55 10.67 19.79
N LYS A 32 5.51 11.06 20.64
CA LYS A 32 6.88 10.55 20.56
C LYS A 32 7.05 9.28 21.40
N VAL A 33 7.26 8.15 20.73
CA VAL A 33 7.54 6.85 21.36
C VAL A 33 8.90 6.33 20.90
N ALA A 34 9.74 5.90 21.85
CA ALA A 34 11.09 5.37 21.58
C ALA A 34 11.95 6.25 20.64
N GLY A 35 11.78 7.57 20.71
CA GLY A 35 12.52 8.52 19.87
C GLY A 35 11.92 8.80 18.49
N TYR A 36 10.81 8.16 18.12
CA TYR A 36 10.10 8.37 16.85
C TYR A 36 8.73 9.01 17.10
N VAL A 37 8.27 9.84 16.17
CA VAL A 37 6.88 10.35 16.16
C VAL A 37 5.98 9.28 15.56
N ILE A 38 4.96 8.84 16.29
CA ILE A 38 3.99 7.81 15.89
C ILE A 38 2.70 8.47 15.44
N ASP A 39 2.09 7.99 14.35
CA ASP A 39 0.88 8.61 13.81
C ASP A 39 -0.30 8.50 14.79
N VAL A 40 -0.57 7.30 15.31
CA VAL A 40 -1.59 7.07 16.34
C VAL A 40 -1.05 6.10 17.40
N VAL A 41 -1.14 6.47 18.66
CA VAL A 41 -0.78 5.63 19.82
C VAL A 41 -2.07 5.23 20.52
N ASN A 42 -2.39 3.94 20.46
CA ASN A 42 -3.47 3.32 21.21
C ASN A 42 -2.92 2.65 22.48
N PRO A 43 -3.76 2.29 23.46
CA PRO A 43 -3.31 1.61 24.67
C PRO A 43 -2.50 0.33 24.41
N ASP A 44 -2.87 -0.45 23.38
CA ASP A 44 -2.31 -1.78 23.12
C ASP A 44 -1.39 -1.87 21.89
N GLU A 45 -1.32 -0.82 21.06
CA GLU A 45 -0.55 -0.82 19.82
C GLU A 45 -0.18 0.58 19.31
N LEU A 46 0.84 0.62 18.47
CA LEU A 46 1.25 1.79 17.72
C LEU A 46 0.77 1.64 16.26
N ILE A 47 0.14 2.66 15.70
CA ILE A 47 -0.31 2.65 14.30
C ILE A 47 0.54 3.61 13.49
N GLU A 48 1.01 3.13 12.34
CA GLU A 48 1.79 3.88 11.36
C GLU A 48 1.08 3.90 10.02
N ILE A 49 0.73 5.09 9.53
CA ILE A 49 0.03 5.25 8.26
C ILE A 49 1.04 5.57 7.19
N GLN A 50 1.13 4.70 6.19
CA GLN A 50 2.07 4.84 5.09
C GLN A 50 1.29 5.09 3.80
N THR A 51 1.33 6.32 3.29
CA THR A 51 0.76 6.65 1.96
C THR A 51 1.82 6.69 0.86
N SER A 52 3.05 6.32 1.19
CA SER A 52 4.22 6.28 0.32
C SER A 52 4.98 4.95 0.47
N ASN A 53 6.24 4.89 0.02
CA ASN A 53 6.99 3.63 0.02
C ASN A 53 7.48 3.22 1.42
N PHE A 54 7.66 1.91 1.64
CA PHE A 54 8.09 1.37 2.94
C PHE A 54 9.60 1.47 3.20
N SER A 55 10.40 1.98 2.26
CA SER A 55 11.86 1.98 2.41
C SER A 55 12.35 2.81 3.61
N GLY A 56 11.63 3.89 3.94
CA GLY A 56 11.97 4.78 5.05
C GLY A 56 11.58 4.25 6.44
N ILE A 57 10.62 3.31 6.52
CA ILE A 57 10.05 2.91 7.81
C ILE A 57 10.75 1.70 8.46
N LYS A 58 11.51 0.91 7.70
CA LYS A 58 12.12 -0.34 8.20
C LYS A 58 12.90 -0.17 9.51
N LYS A 59 13.73 0.88 9.60
CA LYS A 59 14.55 1.16 10.81
C LYS A 59 13.66 1.53 12.01
N LYS A 60 12.63 2.33 11.77
CA LYS A 60 11.65 2.73 12.80
C LYS A 60 10.89 1.51 13.32
N LEU A 61 10.35 0.68 12.42
CA LEU A 61 9.67 -0.56 12.79
C LEU A 61 10.57 -1.49 13.62
N ALA A 62 11.80 -1.73 13.17
CA ALA A 62 12.73 -2.61 13.88
C ALA A 62 13.03 -2.13 15.32
N ALA A 63 13.02 -0.80 15.56
CA ALA A 63 13.20 -0.26 16.91
C ALA A 63 11.93 -0.36 17.76
N LEU A 64 10.76 -0.05 17.18
CA LEU A 64 9.48 -0.09 17.90
C LEU A 64 9.05 -1.51 18.27
N LEU A 65 9.28 -2.47 17.38
CA LEU A 65 8.89 -3.88 17.56
C LEU A 65 9.64 -4.59 18.70
N LEU A 66 10.69 -3.97 19.27
CA LEU A 66 11.38 -4.50 20.45
C LEU A 66 10.47 -4.53 21.69
N GLU A 67 9.60 -3.53 21.84
CA GLU A 67 8.81 -3.32 23.06
C GLU A 67 7.32 -3.07 22.78
N HIS A 68 6.95 -2.87 21.51
CA HIS A 68 5.59 -2.49 21.13
C HIS A 68 5.02 -3.39 20.03
N ARG A 69 3.69 -3.50 20.03
CA ARG A 69 2.95 -3.95 18.88
C ARG A 69 2.80 -2.78 17.91
N VAL A 70 3.01 -3.04 16.62
CA VAL A 70 2.92 -2.04 15.56
C VAL A 70 1.98 -2.55 14.46
N ARG A 71 1.04 -1.71 14.06
CA ARG A 71 0.17 -1.93 12.92
C ARG A 71 0.44 -0.91 11.83
N ILE A 72 0.82 -1.38 10.65
CA ILE A 72 1.02 -0.52 9.48
C ILE A 72 -0.29 -0.44 8.70
N ILE A 73 -0.77 0.77 8.44
CA ILE A 73 -1.88 1.01 7.52
C ILE A 73 -1.32 1.43 6.17
N TYR A 74 -1.62 0.67 5.12
CA TYR A 74 -1.20 0.99 3.76
C TYR A 74 -2.40 0.94 2.79
N PRO A 75 -2.93 2.10 2.36
CA PRO A 75 -4.12 2.13 1.52
C PRO A 75 -3.87 1.64 0.10
N ILE A 76 -4.78 0.80 -0.38
CA ILE A 76 -4.82 0.27 -1.75
C ILE A 76 -5.87 1.03 -2.55
N ALA A 77 -5.42 1.85 -3.50
CA ALA A 77 -6.31 2.64 -4.34
C ALA A 77 -6.99 1.81 -5.45
N ALA A 78 -8.08 1.12 -5.10
CA ALA A 78 -8.90 0.36 -6.06
C ALA A 78 -9.47 1.25 -7.16
N GLU A 79 -9.87 2.47 -6.79
CA GLU A 79 -10.33 3.48 -7.74
C GLU A 79 -9.72 4.84 -7.42
N THR A 80 -9.29 5.55 -8.47
CA THR A 80 -8.79 6.92 -8.35
C THR A 80 -9.51 7.81 -9.36
N THR A 81 -10.26 8.79 -8.88
CA THR A 81 -10.73 9.91 -9.70
C THR A 81 -9.62 10.96 -9.77
N ILE A 82 -9.29 11.43 -10.95
CA ILE A 82 -8.27 12.47 -11.15
C ILE A 82 -8.99 13.76 -11.53
N SER A 83 -8.85 14.77 -10.68
CA SER A 83 -9.34 16.13 -10.92
C SER A 83 -8.17 17.06 -11.18
N VAL A 84 -8.13 17.61 -12.39
CA VAL A 84 -7.09 18.55 -12.82
C VAL A 84 -7.66 19.95 -12.79
N TYR A 85 -6.99 20.85 -12.10
CA TYR A 85 -7.33 22.25 -11.98
C TYR A 85 -6.33 23.11 -12.75
N ASN A 86 -6.81 24.25 -13.24
CA ASN A 86 -5.97 25.32 -13.75
C ASN A 86 -5.35 26.10 -12.57
N ARG A 87 -4.40 26.99 -12.87
CA ARG A 87 -3.75 27.84 -11.84
C ARG A 87 -4.72 28.78 -11.12
N ASP A 88 -5.86 29.10 -11.74
CA ASP A 88 -6.93 29.92 -11.16
C ASP A 88 -7.94 29.11 -10.32
N ASN A 89 -7.64 27.83 -10.02
CA ASN A 89 -8.50 26.87 -9.33
C ASN A 89 -9.79 26.48 -10.08
N SER A 90 -9.95 26.84 -11.35
CA SER A 90 -11.05 26.31 -12.17
C SER A 90 -10.80 24.84 -12.53
N LEU A 91 -11.85 24.01 -12.46
CA LEU A 91 -11.76 22.60 -12.83
C LEU A 91 -11.56 22.47 -14.34
N ARG A 92 -10.40 21.98 -14.76
CA ARG A 92 -10.07 21.75 -16.17
C ARG A 92 -10.62 20.42 -16.68
N SER A 93 -10.47 19.35 -15.90
CA SER A 93 -10.98 18.02 -16.27
C SER A 93 -11.13 17.12 -15.06
N ARG A 94 -12.08 16.19 -15.13
CA ARG A 94 -12.29 15.14 -14.13
C ARG A 94 -12.54 13.81 -14.84
N ARG A 95 -11.80 12.77 -14.48
CA ARG A 95 -11.96 11.42 -15.06
C ARG A 95 -11.50 10.35 -14.09
N ARG A 96 -11.94 9.12 -14.31
CA ARG A 96 -11.39 7.94 -13.62
C ARG A 96 -10.02 7.56 -14.19
N SER A 97 -9.09 7.20 -13.32
CA SER A 97 -7.81 6.61 -13.69
C SER A 97 -8.03 5.20 -14.24
N PRO A 98 -7.31 4.78 -15.31
CA PRO A 98 -7.32 3.40 -15.75
C PRO A 98 -6.51 2.47 -14.82
N LYS A 99 -5.60 3.01 -14.00
CA LYS A 99 -4.85 2.23 -13.01
C LYS A 99 -5.80 1.84 -11.87
N ARG A 100 -5.82 0.55 -11.53
CA ARG A 100 -6.54 0.01 -10.38
C ARG A 100 -5.58 -0.87 -9.57
N GLU A 101 -5.45 -0.58 -8.29
CA GLU A 101 -4.66 -1.40 -7.39
C GLU A 101 -5.57 -2.43 -6.70
N ASN A 102 -4.96 -3.50 -6.23
CA ASN A 102 -5.59 -4.56 -5.46
C ASN A 102 -4.63 -5.00 -4.34
N ILE A 103 -5.08 -5.89 -3.48
CA ILE A 103 -4.29 -6.39 -2.35
C ILE A 103 -2.90 -6.91 -2.80
N SER A 104 -2.84 -7.66 -3.91
CA SER A 104 -1.56 -8.13 -4.48
C SER A 104 -0.57 -7.00 -4.79
N SER A 105 -1.05 -5.78 -5.05
CA SER A 105 -0.20 -4.60 -5.31
C SER A 105 0.65 -4.20 -4.10
N ALA A 106 0.21 -4.53 -2.87
CA ALA A 106 0.97 -4.27 -1.64
C ALA A 106 2.31 -5.00 -1.62
N ALA A 107 2.47 -6.09 -2.40
CA ALA A 107 3.72 -6.81 -2.49
C ALA A 107 4.89 -5.90 -2.91
N SER A 108 4.68 -4.80 -3.65
CA SER A 108 5.80 -3.90 -3.98
C SER A 108 6.39 -3.18 -2.78
N GLU A 109 5.60 -2.97 -1.72
CA GLU A 109 6.02 -2.29 -0.50
C GLU A 109 6.43 -3.27 0.60
N LEU A 110 5.71 -4.38 0.75
CA LEU A 110 5.99 -5.42 1.74
C LEU A 110 7.42 -5.97 1.63
N LEU A 111 8.00 -5.99 0.42
CA LEU A 111 9.40 -6.42 0.19
C LEU A 111 10.42 -5.64 1.02
N TYR A 112 10.20 -4.34 1.25
CA TYR A 112 11.16 -3.51 1.98
C TYR A 112 11.26 -3.92 3.45
N ILE A 113 10.19 -4.51 3.98
CA ILE A 113 10.09 -4.94 5.38
C ILE A 113 9.94 -6.45 5.51
N ALA A 114 10.26 -7.23 4.46
CA ALA A 114 10.03 -8.67 4.41
C ALA A 114 10.64 -9.43 5.61
N ASP A 115 11.80 -9.00 6.12
CA ASP A 115 12.46 -9.60 7.29
C ASP A 115 11.69 -9.36 8.61
N LEU A 116 10.80 -8.36 8.66
CA LEU A 116 10.02 -7.99 9.84
C LEU A 116 8.62 -8.59 9.82
N LEU A 117 8.08 -8.97 8.65
CA LEU A 117 6.72 -9.49 8.51
C LEU A 117 6.40 -10.70 9.39
N PRO A 118 7.34 -11.63 9.68
CA PRO A 118 7.06 -12.74 10.60
C PRO A 118 7.00 -12.34 12.08
N HIS A 119 7.31 -11.09 12.44
CA HIS A 119 7.36 -10.66 13.84
C HIS A 119 5.94 -10.65 14.45
N PRO A 120 5.70 -11.30 15.60
CA PRO A 120 4.35 -11.45 16.17
C PRO A 120 3.75 -10.12 16.67
N GLY A 121 4.58 -9.12 16.89
CA GLY A 121 4.15 -7.75 17.21
C GLY A 121 3.85 -6.89 15.99
N LEU A 122 4.09 -7.36 14.75
CA LEU A 122 3.82 -6.59 13.54
C LEU A 122 2.54 -7.08 12.86
N SER A 123 1.65 -6.16 12.52
CA SER A 123 0.55 -6.42 11.61
C SER A 123 0.52 -5.39 10.47
N VAL A 124 -0.05 -5.79 9.33
CA VAL A 124 -0.26 -4.90 8.19
C VAL A 124 -1.73 -4.89 7.84
N GLU A 125 -2.36 -3.72 7.84
CA GLU A 125 -3.71 -3.53 7.36
C GLU A 125 -3.71 -2.81 6.01
N LEU A 126 -4.45 -3.36 5.06
CA LEU A 126 -4.58 -2.86 3.71
C LEU A 126 -6.02 -2.40 3.47
N PRO A 127 -6.39 -1.16 3.85
CA PRO A 127 -7.69 -0.60 3.49
C PRO A 127 -7.74 -0.42 1.96
N VAL A 128 -8.73 -1.02 1.33
CA VAL A 128 -9.04 -0.85 -0.08
C VAL A 128 -9.93 0.36 -0.22
N ILE A 129 -9.44 1.39 -0.92
CA ILE A 129 -10.06 2.72 -0.93
C ILE A 129 -10.47 3.18 -2.32
N ARG A 130 -11.50 4.05 -2.34
CA ARG A 130 -11.70 5.04 -3.41
C ARG A 130 -11.01 6.33 -2.98
N GLN A 131 -10.28 6.94 -3.90
CA GLN A 131 -9.63 8.22 -3.67
C GLN A 131 -9.85 9.21 -4.81
N GLU A 132 -9.64 10.48 -4.51
CA GLU A 132 -9.53 11.55 -5.50
C GLU A 132 -8.13 12.16 -5.47
N GLU A 133 -7.47 12.20 -6.63
CA GLU A 133 -6.18 12.84 -6.81
C GLU A 133 -6.37 14.25 -7.37
N ILE A 134 -5.95 15.24 -6.58
CA ILE A 134 -6.00 16.66 -6.94
C ILE A 134 -4.71 17.03 -7.65
N ARG A 135 -4.84 17.56 -8.86
CA ARG A 135 -3.71 17.92 -9.73
C ARG A 135 -3.83 19.33 -10.22
N TYR A 136 -2.69 19.97 -10.49
CA TYR A 136 -2.64 21.30 -11.09
C TYR A 136 -1.86 21.29 -12.41
N ASP A 137 -2.40 21.94 -13.43
CA ASP A 137 -1.65 22.24 -14.65
C ASP A 137 -0.78 23.49 -14.45
N ASP A 138 0.29 23.32 -13.67
CA ASP A 138 1.17 24.39 -13.23
C ASP A 138 2.56 24.35 -13.88
N GLY A 139 2.86 23.31 -14.65
CA GLY A 139 4.18 23.08 -15.25
C GLY A 139 5.23 22.51 -14.28
N LYS A 140 4.88 22.21 -13.02
CA LYS A 140 5.78 21.67 -11.99
C LYS A 140 5.76 20.14 -11.92
N GLY A 141 4.87 19.50 -12.68
CA GLY A 141 4.75 18.06 -12.78
C GLY A 141 5.86 17.39 -13.60
N SER A 142 5.91 16.07 -13.55
CA SER A 142 6.87 15.29 -14.34
C SER A 142 6.57 15.35 -15.84
N TRP A 143 7.59 15.10 -16.68
CA TRP A 143 7.44 15.00 -18.13
C TRP A 143 6.36 13.98 -18.54
N ARG A 144 6.27 12.83 -17.85
CA ARG A 144 5.23 11.82 -18.09
C ARG A 144 3.80 12.35 -17.86
N ARG A 145 3.65 13.35 -16.98
CA ARG A 145 2.39 14.06 -16.73
C ARG A 145 2.28 15.39 -17.46
N ARG A 146 3.18 15.66 -18.42
CA ARG A 146 3.20 16.89 -19.23
C ARG A 146 3.16 18.17 -18.39
N GLY A 147 3.89 18.19 -17.27
CA GLY A 147 3.94 19.35 -16.38
C GLY A 147 2.79 19.44 -15.37
N VAL A 148 1.82 18.52 -15.37
CA VAL A 148 0.75 18.47 -14.36
C VAL A 148 1.27 17.89 -13.04
N SER A 149 1.26 18.70 -11.98
CA SER A 149 1.69 18.33 -10.63
C SER A 149 0.58 17.56 -9.89
N ILE A 150 0.98 16.78 -8.89
CA ILE A 150 0.05 16.09 -7.98
C ILE A 150 0.14 16.88 -6.68
N GLU A 151 -0.95 17.54 -6.33
CA GLU A 151 -0.99 18.37 -5.15
C GLU A 151 -1.42 17.56 -3.95
N ASP A 152 -2.50 16.79 -4.06
CA ASP A 152 -3.06 16.09 -2.92
C ASP A 152 -3.81 14.82 -3.33
N ARG A 153 -4.12 14.00 -2.32
CA ARG A 153 -5.02 12.85 -2.42
C ARG A 153 -6.04 12.92 -1.31
N LEU A 154 -7.30 12.70 -1.65
CA LEU A 154 -8.42 12.68 -0.72
C LEU A 154 -8.96 11.25 -0.64
N LEU A 155 -9.12 10.75 0.58
CA LEU A 155 -9.93 9.57 0.87
C LEU A 155 -11.39 9.90 0.56
N VAL A 156 -11.98 9.15 -0.36
CA VAL A 156 -13.42 9.24 -0.66
C VAL A 156 -14.17 8.21 0.17
N GLU A 157 -13.65 6.99 0.25
CA GLU A 157 -14.30 5.87 0.91
C GLU A 157 -13.30 4.74 1.19
N ILE A 158 -13.45 4.07 2.33
CA ILE A 158 -12.85 2.76 2.59
C ILE A 158 -13.91 1.70 2.25
N ILE A 159 -13.65 0.89 1.23
CA ILE A 159 -14.57 -0.13 0.72
C ILE A 159 -14.53 -1.36 1.65
N GLU A 160 -13.33 -1.80 1.97
CA GLU A 160 -13.04 -2.94 2.83
C GLU A 160 -11.61 -2.84 3.36
N SER A 161 -11.28 -3.59 4.40
CA SER A 161 -9.90 -3.74 4.89
C SER A 161 -9.49 -5.21 4.90
N ARG A 162 -8.19 -5.45 4.71
CA ARG A 162 -7.56 -6.76 4.94
C ARG A 162 -6.47 -6.63 5.97
N LEU A 163 -6.56 -7.38 7.05
CA LEU A 163 -5.57 -7.41 8.13
C LEU A 163 -4.70 -8.66 7.99
N PHE A 164 -3.39 -8.45 7.94
CA PHE A 164 -2.36 -9.48 7.94
C PHE A 164 -1.70 -9.46 9.31
N SER A 165 -2.19 -10.31 10.22
CA SER A 165 -1.67 -10.46 11.60
C SER A 165 -0.75 -11.68 11.77
N ASP A 166 -0.64 -12.52 10.74
CA ASP A 166 0.23 -13.69 10.72
C ASP A 166 0.83 -13.90 9.32
N THR A 167 1.93 -14.65 9.28
CA THR A 167 2.68 -14.86 8.05
C THR A 167 1.85 -15.58 6.97
N ARG A 168 0.96 -16.51 7.33
CA ARG A 168 0.18 -17.27 6.35
C ARG A 168 -0.83 -16.40 5.63
N GLY A 169 -1.34 -15.35 6.29
CA GLY A 169 -2.21 -14.35 5.67
C GLY A 169 -1.65 -13.79 4.36
N TYR A 170 -0.33 -13.68 4.21
CA TYR A 170 0.29 -13.18 2.97
C TYR A 170 0.05 -14.07 1.73
N LEU A 171 -0.43 -15.31 1.89
CA LEU A 171 -0.91 -16.12 0.77
C LEU A 171 -2.08 -15.46 0.00
N GLU A 172 -2.86 -14.58 0.64
CA GLU A 172 -3.92 -13.79 -0.02
C GLU A 172 -3.38 -12.83 -1.11
N LEU A 173 -2.06 -12.62 -1.18
CA LEU A 173 -1.45 -11.90 -2.30
C LEU A 173 -1.53 -12.69 -3.62
N LEU A 174 -1.72 -14.02 -3.55
CA LEU A 174 -1.96 -14.87 -4.71
C LEU A 174 -3.42 -14.78 -5.15
N PRO A 175 -3.70 -14.66 -6.46
CA PRO A 175 -5.06 -14.81 -6.98
C PRO A 175 -5.64 -16.19 -6.62
N PRO A 176 -6.93 -16.28 -6.27
CA PRO A 176 -7.54 -17.55 -5.81
C PRO A 176 -7.55 -18.63 -6.89
N ASP A 177 -7.68 -18.25 -8.16
CA ASP A 177 -7.77 -19.19 -9.30
C ASP A 177 -6.40 -19.52 -9.93
N LEU A 178 -5.31 -19.34 -9.18
CA LEU A 178 -3.96 -19.62 -9.67
C LEU A 178 -3.73 -21.14 -9.73
N PRO A 179 -3.28 -21.71 -10.87
CA PRO A 179 -3.02 -23.15 -10.96
C PRO A 179 -1.90 -23.58 -10.02
N SER A 180 -1.87 -24.85 -9.63
CA SER A 180 -0.78 -25.44 -8.86
C SER A 180 -0.20 -26.65 -9.60
N PRO A 181 1.12 -26.72 -9.85
CA PRO A 181 2.12 -25.66 -9.61
C PRO A 181 1.95 -24.46 -10.54
N PHE A 182 2.42 -23.28 -10.14
CA PHE A 182 2.43 -22.07 -10.97
C PHE A 182 3.84 -21.52 -11.21
N GLY A 183 4.02 -20.81 -12.33
CA GLY A 183 5.19 -19.95 -12.54
C GLY A 183 4.80 -18.47 -12.51
N ASN A 184 5.82 -17.60 -12.56
CA ASN A 184 5.61 -16.14 -12.65
C ASN A 184 4.80 -15.71 -13.89
N ARG A 185 4.77 -16.52 -14.95
CA ARG A 185 3.97 -16.22 -16.15
C ARG A 185 2.49 -16.39 -15.86
N GLU A 186 2.13 -17.52 -15.26
CA GLU A 186 0.76 -17.87 -14.88
C GLU A 186 0.24 -16.88 -13.84
N LEU A 187 1.06 -16.55 -12.83
CA LEU A 187 0.74 -15.51 -11.85
C LEU A 187 0.54 -14.13 -12.50
N ALA A 188 1.45 -13.70 -13.39
CA ALA A 188 1.29 -12.41 -14.08
C ALA A 188 0.03 -12.35 -14.96
N ALA A 189 -0.41 -13.49 -15.51
CA ALA A 189 -1.63 -13.57 -16.30
C ALA A 189 -2.89 -13.46 -15.44
N ALA A 190 -2.88 -14.08 -14.25
CA ALA A 190 -3.97 -14.03 -13.28
C ALA A 190 -4.11 -12.66 -12.57
N LEU A 191 -3.04 -11.88 -12.49
CA LEU A 191 -3.10 -10.51 -11.96
C LEU A 191 -3.92 -9.57 -12.87
N SER A 192 -4.73 -8.71 -12.27
CA SER A 192 -5.58 -7.71 -12.93
C SER A 192 -5.28 -6.28 -12.45
N GLY A 193 -5.92 -5.26 -13.03
CA GLY A 193 -5.82 -3.85 -12.59
C GLY A 193 -4.55 -3.09 -12.97
N ILE A 194 -3.47 -3.79 -13.33
CA ILE A 194 -2.16 -3.23 -13.70
C ILE A 194 -1.81 -3.56 -15.15
N ASN A 195 -1.05 -2.68 -15.82
CA ASN A 195 -0.55 -2.93 -17.18
C ASN A 195 0.36 -4.19 -17.26
N LYS A 196 0.52 -4.75 -18.45
CA LYS A 196 1.25 -6.02 -18.66
C LYS A 196 2.66 -6.02 -18.06
N GLY A 197 3.45 -4.97 -18.28
CA GLY A 197 4.81 -4.88 -17.73
C GLY A 197 4.83 -4.81 -16.20
N GLY A 198 3.88 -4.10 -15.60
CA GLY A 198 3.69 -4.03 -14.15
C GLY A 198 3.30 -5.39 -13.55
N ARG A 199 2.45 -6.16 -14.22
CA ARG A 199 2.04 -7.51 -13.77
C ARG A 199 3.20 -8.49 -13.72
N THR A 200 4.08 -8.49 -14.72
CA THR A 200 5.27 -9.36 -14.71
C THR A 200 6.22 -9.02 -13.56
N ARG A 201 6.45 -7.72 -13.33
CA ARG A 201 7.27 -7.28 -12.18
C ARG A 201 6.62 -7.69 -10.86
N LEU A 202 5.31 -7.46 -10.71
CA LEU A 202 4.57 -7.76 -9.50
C LEU A 202 4.55 -9.27 -9.20
N ALA A 203 4.38 -10.13 -10.21
CA ALA A 203 4.44 -11.57 -10.04
C ALA A 203 5.80 -12.03 -9.46
N GLY A 204 6.91 -11.47 -9.97
CA GLY A 204 8.24 -11.75 -9.44
C GLY A 204 8.42 -11.25 -7.99
N GLN A 205 7.84 -10.10 -7.67
CA GLN A 205 7.82 -9.54 -6.32
C GLN A 205 7.03 -10.42 -5.34
N ILE A 206 5.83 -10.86 -5.72
CA ILE A 206 5.00 -11.76 -4.91
C ILE A 206 5.74 -13.07 -4.68
N THR A 207 6.25 -13.73 -5.73
CA THR A 207 6.95 -15.02 -5.54
C THR A 207 8.24 -14.89 -4.75
N TRP A 208 8.97 -13.79 -4.88
CA TRP A 208 10.12 -13.54 -4.00
C TRP A 208 9.69 -13.39 -2.54
N LEU A 209 8.65 -12.58 -2.28
CA LEU A 209 8.17 -12.30 -0.92
C LEU A 209 7.69 -13.59 -0.25
N LEU A 210 6.81 -14.33 -0.91
CA LEU A 210 6.24 -15.56 -0.35
C LEU A 210 7.31 -16.64 -0.14
N ARG A 211 8.34 -16.72 -0.99
CA ARG A 211 9.49 -17.60 -0.74
C ARG A 211 10.31 -17.17 0.45
N LYS A 212 10.55 -15.86 0.59
CA LYS A 212 11.28 -15.28 1.72
C LYS A 212 10.56 -15.52 3.05
N LEU A 213 9.23 -15.60 3.00
CA LEU A 213 8.36 -15.97 4.13
C LEU A 213 8.13 -17.48 4.25
N GLU A 214 8.79 -18.30 3.42
CA GLU A 214 8.68 -19.77 3.41
C GLU A 214 7.26 -20.30 3.09
N LEU A 215 6.39 -19.46 2.54
CA LEU A 215 4.99 -19.77 2.24
C LEU A 215 4.82 -20.55 0.93
N ILE A 216 5.80 -20.46 0.04
CA ILE A 216 5.85 -21.23 -1.21
C ILE A 216 7.26 -21.81 -1.42
N THR A 217 7.34 -22.98 -2.05
CA THR A 217 8.61 -23.66 -2.38
C THR A 217 8.79 -23.76 -3.88
N VAL A 218 10.02 -24.07 -4.33
CA VAL A 218 10.31 -24.37 -5.74
C VAL A 218 10.14 -25.87 -5.94
N THR A 219 9.16 -26.28 -6.76
CA THR A 219 8.87 -27.70 -7.02
C THR A 219 9.38 -28.20 -8.36
N GLY A 220 9.81 -27.29 -9.24
CA GLY A 220 10.39 -27.69 -10.52
C GLY A 220 10.71 -26.51 -11.44
N LYS A 221 10.90 -26.83 -12.73
CA LYS A 221 11.14 -25.83 -13.78
C LYS A 221 10.35 -26.16 -15.05
N ALA A 222 9.81 -25.12 -15.68
CA ALA A 222 9.26 -25.16 -17.04
C ALA A 222 10.17 -24.38 -18.00
N GLY A 223 11.15 -25.07 -18.57
CA GLY A 223 12.28 -24.45 -19.27
C GLY A 223 13.18 -23.70 -18.29
N LYS A 224 13.42 -22.39 -18.52
CA LYS A 224 14.22 -21.54 -17.61
C LYS A 224 13.42 -20.99 -16.42
N ARG A 225 12.11 -21.25 -16.34
CA ARG A 225 11.21 -20.66 -15.34
C ARG A 225 11.04 -21.60 -14.16
N MET A 226 11.13 -21.08 -12.94
CA MET A 226 10.80 -21.82 -11.72
C MET A 226 9.28 -22.02 -11.62
N LEU A 227 8.90 -23.19 -11.12
CA LEU A 227 7.54 -23.52 -10.71
C LEU A 227 7.47 -23.55 -9.18
N PHE A 228 6.36 -23.07 -8.65
CA PHE A 228 6.12 -22.92 -7.22
C PHE A 228 4.82 -23.62 -6.81
N GLU A 229 4.79 -24.08 -5.56
CA GLU A 229 3.61 -24.56 -4.85
C GLU A 229 3.56 -23.94 -3.46
N ILE A 230 2.35 -23.84 -2.90
CA ILE A 230 2.17 -23.45 -1.49
C ILE A 230 2.81 -24.52 -0.62
N SER A 231 3.63 -24.11 0.36
CA SER A 231 4.27 -25.02 1.31
C SER A 231 3.20 -25.79 2.09
N ALA A 232 3.36 -27.11 2.20
CA ALA A 232 2.59 -27.90 3.16
C ALA A 232 3.07 -27.56 4.59
N TYR A 233 2.14 -27.38 5.52
CA TYR A 233 2.42 -27.15 6.94
C TYR A 233 1.93 -28.29 7.82
#